data_AF-A0A7V9VLZ6-F1
#
_entry.id   AF-A0A7V9VLZ6-F1
#
_cell.length_a   1.000
_cell.length_b   1.000
_cell.length_c   1.000
_cell.angle_alpha   90.00
_cell.angle_beta   90.00
_cell.angle_gamma   90.00
#
_symmetry.space_group_name_H-M   'P 1'
#
loop_
_entity.id
_entity.type
_entity.pdbx_description
1 polymer ?
#
loop_
_entity_poly.entity_id
_entity_poly.type
_entity_poly.pdbx_seq_one_letter_code
_entity_poly.pdbx_strand_id
1 'polypeptide(L)'
;MSTAAEQQTHPIVERFSLKAIVESCLVIEEGVAGAKDVDTGMMMGAGILPGPLSRADAAGLDVILEALERATIQWGEGFAPPLLLRRLVAQGRLGQKSGQGFFPYPQPDEGQSRESVLLETRGEIGIAWLNRPPANPLSPALIAELTELWEEVDGELAALVIASSNIFTFCAGADIKAFSQMDPTTDARALIDSVHRFMRAMENSSTVTIAAVNSLAFGGGCELAMACDFRIAAESATFGQPEIKLGIIPGFGGTQRLPRLVGESKALEMNLVGDPISAY
;
A
#
# COMPACT_ATOMS: atom_id res chain seq x y z
N MET A 1 -21.35 19.60 -30.25
CA MET A 1 -20.29 20.62 -30.40
C MET A 1 -19.25 20.34 -29.33
N SER A 2 -18.10 19.83 -29.77
CA SER A 2 -16.99 19.40 -28.93
C SER A 2 -16.02 20.56 -28.66
N THR A 3 -15.42 20.51 -27.47
CA THR A 3 -14.05 20.94 -27.11
C THR A 3 -13.66 22.41 -27.25
N ALA A 4 -13.41 23.07 -26.12
CA ALA A 4 -12.25 23.96 -25.87
C ALA A 4 -12.38 24.71 -24.53
N ALA A 5 -12.69 24.00 -23.44
CA ALA A 5 -12.48 24.54 -22.09
C ALA A 5 -11.32 23.76 -21.44
N GLU A 6 -10.16 23.79 -22.10
CA GLU A 6 -8.90 23.47 -21.42
C GLU A 6 -8.75 24.46 -20.28
N GLN A 7 -8.75 23.92 -19.06
CA GLN A 7 -8.62 24.64 -17.82
C GLN A 7 -7.32 25.43 -17.82
N GLN A 8 -7.40 26.73 -18.05
CA GLN A 8 -6.34 27.66 -17.71
C GLN A 8 -6.16 27.59 -16.19
N THR A 9 -5.20 26.79 -15.73
CA THR A 9 -4.86 26.70 -14.31
C THR A 9 -4.43 28.10 -13.89
N HIS A 10 -5.17 28.70 -12.97
CA HIS A 10 -4.92 30.07 -12.53
C HIS A 10 -3.45 30.18 -12.07
N PRO A 11 -2.65 31.18 -12.52
CA PRO A 11 -1.20 31.24 -12.27
C PRO A 11 -0.81 31.10 -10.78
N ILE A 12 -1.71 31.50 -9.88
CA ILE A 12 -1.57 31.32 -8.43
C ILE A 12 -1.60 29.84 -8.02
N VAL A 13 -2.51 29.04 -8.56
CA VAL A 13 -2.66 27.62 -8.23
C VAL A 13 -1.41 26.83 -8.63
N GLU A 14 -0.86 27.15 -9.80
CA GLU A 14 0.40 26.56 -10.27
C GLU A 14 1.56 26.92 -9.33
N ARG A 15 1.72 28.21 -8.99
CA ARG A 15 2.74 28.68 -8.02
C ARG A 15 2.65 27.93 -6.69
N PHE A 16 1.46 27.84 -6.10
CA PHE A 16 1.27 27.15 -4.83
C PHE A 16 1.59 25.65 -4.93
N SER A 17 1.19 25.00 -6.02
CA SER A 17 1.40 23.57 -6.22
C SER A 17 2.89 23.24 -6.40
N LEU A 18 3.58 24.00 -7.24
CA LEU A 18 5.02 23.84 -7.46
C LEU A 18 5.81 24.17 -6.19
N LYS A 19 5.46 25.24 -5.48
CA LYS A 19 6.12 25.58 -4.22
C LYS A 19 5.90 24.51 -3.15
N ALA A 20 4.70 23.95 -3.05
CA ALA A 20 4.43 22.85 -2.12
C ALA A 20 5.32 21.64 -2.39
N ILE A 21 5.53 21.27 -3.67
CA ILE A 21 6.44 20.17 -4.05
C ILE A 21 7.90 20.49 -3.67
N VAL A 22 8.35 21.73 -3.91
CA VAL A 22 9.70 22.18 -3.52
C VAL A 22 9.91 22.00 -2.02
N GLU A 23 9.02 22.56 -1.21
CA GLU A 23 9.12 22.47 0.25
C GLU A 23 9.02 21.02 0.75
N SER A 24 8.15 20.22 0.15
CA SER A 24 8.05 18.78 0.47
C SER A 24 9.35 18.03 0.21
N CYS A 25 10.06 18.32 -0.89
CA CYS A 25 11.35 17.70 -1.16
C CYS A 25 12.42 18.16 -0.17
N LEU A 26 12.45 19.45 0.17
CA LEU A 26 13.44 20.02 1.11
C LEU A 26 13.30 19.42 2.51
N VAL A 27 12.06 19.26 3.01
CA VAL A 27 11.80 18.58 4.30
C VAL A 27 12.39 17.16 4.33
N ILE A 28 12.34 16.44 3.21
CA ILE A 28 12.92 15.10 3.09
C ILE A 28 14.44 15.16 2.99
N GLU A 29 15.00 16.08 2.20
CA GLU A 29 16.45 16.27 2.05
C GLU A 29 17.13 16.66 3.36
N GLU A 30 16.46 17.45 4.18
CA GLU A 30 16.90 17.87 5.51
C GLU A 30 16.77 16.76 6.57
N GLY A 31 16.15 15.63 6.22
CA GLY A 31 15.96 14.49 7.11
C GLY A 31 14.91 14.73 8.21
N VAL A 32 14.01 15.71 8.01
CA VAL A 32 12.98 16.06 8.99
C VAL A 32 11.84 15.04 8.97
N ALA A 33 11.47 14.54 7.79
CA ALA A 33 10.39 13.58 7.62
C ALA A 33 10.56 12.73 6.34
N GLY A 34 9.93 11.56 6.29
CA GLY A 34 9.86 10.75 5.07
C GLY A 34 8.80 11.24 4.10
N ALA A 35 8.84 10.77 2.84
CA ALA A 35 7.85 11.11 1.82
C ALA A 35 6.40 10.81 2.26
N LYS A 36 6.19 9.67 2.91
CA LYS A 36 4.89 9.28 3.46
C LYS A 36 4.42 10.23 4.56
N ASP A 37 5.32 10.63 5.46
CA ASP A 37 5.00 11.53 6.57
C ASP A 37 4.54 12.90 6.05
N VAL A 38 5.20 13.41 5.00
CA VAL A 38 4.82 14.65 4.31
C VAL A 38 3.39 14.56 3.78
N ASP A 39 3.08 13.56 2.97
CA ASP A 39 1.74 13.42 2.39
C ASP A 39 0.68 13.11 3.46
N THR A 40 1.03 12.37 4.52
CA THR A 40 0.16 12.13 5.67
C THR A 40 -0.13 13.43 6.43
N GLY A 41 0.88 14.25 6.68
CA GLY A 41 0.74 15.55 7.34
C GLY A 41 -0.13 16.52 6.53
N MET A 42 0.02 16.51 5.20
CA MET A 42 -0.82 17.31 4.31
C MET A 42 -2.28 16.85 4.32
N MET A 43 -2.52 15.54 4.33
CA MET A 43 -3.87 14.99 4.44
C MET A 43 -4.51 15.31 5.80
N MET A 44 -3.85 14.94 6.90
CA MET A 44 -4.43 15.01 8.24
C MET A 44 -4.44 16.42 8.84
N GLY A 45 -3.42 17.23 8.51
CA GLY A 45 -3.28 18.59 9.03
C GLY A 45 -3.93 19.65 8.15
N ALA A 46 -3.69 19.60 6.84
CA ALA A 46 -4.17 20.62 5.91
C ALA A 46 -5.41 20.21 5.09
N GLY A 47 -5.87 18.95 5.22
CA GLY A 47 -7.00 18.43 4.42
C GLY A 47 -6.68 18.29 2.93
N ILE A 48 -5.40 18.24 2.56
CA ILE A 48 -4.96 18.15 1.16
C ILE A 48 -4.70 16.69 0.82
N LEU A 49 -5.61 16.11 0.04
CA LEU A 49 -5.51 14.76 -0.49
C LEU A 49 -5.88 14.76 -1.98
N PRO A 50 -5.06 14.18 -2.89
CA PRO A 50 -3.72 13.65 -2.65
C PRO A 50 -2.70 14.70 -2.21
N GLY A 51 -1.73 14.29 -1.41
CA GLY A 51 -0.62 15.14 -0.97
C GLY A 51 0.26 15.62 -2.13
N PRO A 52 1.15 16.60 -1.90
CA PRO A 52 2.00 17.17 -2.95
C PRO A 52 2.87 16.13 -3.66
N LEU A 53 3.40 15.12 -2.95
CA LEU A 53 4.29 14.12 -3.56
C LEU A 53 3.51 13.12 -4.39
N SER A 54 2.37 12.63 -3.89
CA SER A 54 1.46 11.77 -4.65
C SER A 54 0.95 12.47 -5.92
N ARG A 55 0.68 13.78 -5.85
CA ARG A 55 0.31 14.59 -7.02
C ARG A 55 1.46 14.73 -8.02
N ALA A 56 2.69 14.93 -7.53
CA ALA A 56 3.87 14.98 -8.39
C ALA A 56 4.08 13.65 -9.13
N ASP A 57 3.95 12.52 -8.43
CA ASP A 57 4.07 11.19 -9.01
C ASP A 57 2.96 10.89 -10.04
N ALA A 58 1.74 11.38 -9.81
CA ALA A 58 0.64 11.27 -10.77
C ALA A 58 0.86 12.12 -12.04
N ALA A 59 1.45 13.32 -11.89
CA ALA A 59 1.73 14.22 -13.00
C ALA A 59 2.93 13.77 -13.85
N GLY A 60 3.92 13.14 -13.22
CA GLY A 60 5.19 12.77 -13.84
C GLY A 60 6.33 13.66 -13.36
N LEU A 61 7.36 13.09 -12.72
CA LEU A 61 8.42 13.86 -12.07
C LEU A 61 9.31 14.64 -13.05
N ASP A 62 9.45 14.17 -14.29
CA ASP A 62 10.09 14.89 -15.39
C ASP A 62 9.31 16.15 -15.79
N VAL A 63 7.97 16.06 -15.86
CA VAL A 63 7.09 17.20 -16.14
C VAL A 63 7.19 18.24 -15.01
N ILE A 64 7.20 17.77 -13.75
CA ILE A 64 7.37 18.65 -12.59
C ILE A 64 8.75 19.31 -12.59
N LEU A 65 9.81 18.57 -12.93
CA LEU A 65 11.16 19.13 -13.04
C LEU A 65 11.22 20.26 -14.07
N GLU A 66 10.70 20.03 -15.27
CA GLU A 66 10.66 21.06 -16.32
C GLU A 66 9.82 22.28 -15.89
N ALA A 67 8.68 22.06 -15.23
CA ALA A 67 7.84 23.13 -14.70
C ALA A 67 8.58 23.98 -13.66
N LEU A 68 9.34 23.36 -12.76
CA LEU A 68 10.15 24.07 -11.76
C LEU A 68 11.32 24.84 -12.39
N GLU A 69 11.94 24.32 -13.45
CA GLU A 69 13.00 25.04 -14.17
C GLU A 69 12.43 26.30 -14.85
N ARG A 70 11.25 26.23 -15.46
CA ARG A 70 10.55 27.41 -15.99
C ARG A 70 10.16 28.38 -14.87
N ALA A 71 9.61 27.87 -13.77
CA ALA A 71 9.21 28.67 -12.61
C ALA A 71 10.40 29.39 -11.95
N THR A 72 11.59 28.79 -11.98
CA THR A 72 12.82 29.42 -11.48
C THR A 72 13.17 30.68 -12.26
N ILE A 73 13.07 30.63 -13.59
CA ILE A 73 13.31 31.78 -14.46
C ILE A 73 12.24 32.86 -14.22
N GLN A 74 10.98 32.45 -14.06
CA GLN A 74 9.84 33.37 -13.99
C GLN A 74 9.68 34.02 -12.60
N TRP A 75 9.90 33.27 -11.52
CA TRP A 75 9.55 33.64 -10.15
C TRP A 75 10.74 33.57 -9.17
N GLY A 76 11.93 33.17 -9.63
CA GLY A 76 13.20 33.22 -8.88
C GLY A 76 13.63 31.91 -8.24
N GLU A 77 14.79 31.95 -7.56
CA GLU A 77 15.48 30.77 -7.01
C GLU A 77 14.65 29.95 -6.00
N GLY A 78 13.63 30.54 -5.38
CA GLY A 78 12.72 29.83 -4.47
C GLY A 78 11.90 28.71 -5.14
N PHE A 79 11.94 28.60 -6.47
CA PHE A 79 11.34 27.54 -7.28
C PHE A 79 12.38 26.60 -7.91
N ALA A 80 13.66 26.74 -7.56
CA ALA A 80 14.71 25.86 -8.07
C ALA A 80 14.37 24.39 -7.76
N PRO A 81 14.44 23.49 -8.76
CA PRO A 81 14.16 22.09 -8.53
C PRO A 81 15.11 21.48 -7.48
N PRO A 82 14.58 20.89 -6.39
CA PRO A 82 15.38 20.27 -5.33
C PRO A 82 16.21 19.08 -5.83
N LEU A 83 17.26 18.75 -5.08
CA LEU A 83 18.22 17.71 -5.48
C LEU A 83 17.56 16.32 -5.53
N LEU A 84 16.65 16.02 -4.60
CA LEU A 84 15.88 14.79 -4.53
C LEU A 84 15.06 14.59 -5.80
N LEU A 85 14.32 15.60 -6.25
CA LEU A 85 13.54 15.53 -7.48
C LEU A 85 14.44 15.27 -8.68
N ARG A 86 15.55 16.03 -8.81
CA ARG A 86 16.52 15.83 -9.90
C ARG A 86 17.11 14.41 -9.90
N ARG A 87 17.42 13.87 -8.73
CA ARG A 87 17.95 12.49 -8.57
C ARG A 87 16.91 11.44 -8.98
N LEU A 88 15.65 11.60 -8.58
CA LEU A 88 14.58 10.67 -8.95
C LEU A 88 14.40 10.63 -10.47
N VAL A 89 14.33 11.80 -11.12
CA VAL A 89 14.22 11.90 -12.58
C VAL A 89 15.45 11.30 -13.28
N ALA A 90 16.66 11.59 -12.81
CA ALA A 90 17.89 11.02 -13.36
C ALA A 90 17.97 9.48 -13.23
N GLN A 91 17.29 8.90 -12.24
CA GLN A 91 17.16 7.45 -12.05
C GLN A 91 16.03 6.82 -12.89
N GLY A 92 15.29 7.61 -13.67
CA GLY A 92 14.11 7.13 -14.40
C GLY A 92 12.91 6.84 -13.50
N ARG A 93 12.92 7.30 -12.24
CA ARG A 93 11.80 7.23 -11.31
C ARG A 93 10.88 8.41 -11.58
N LEU A 94 10.01 8.27 -12.57
CA LEU A 94 9.16 9.33 -13.09
C LEU A 94 7.76 9.36 -12.49
N GLY A 95 7.48 8.60 -11.44
CA GLY A 95 6.16 8.53 -10.80
C GLY A 95 5.36 7.32 -11.25
N GLN A 96 4.03 7.46 -11.34
CA GLN A 96 3.11 6.37 -11.66
C GLN A 96 3.41 5.73 -13.01
N LYS A 97 3.80 6.54 -14.01
CA LYS A 97 4.08 6.07 -15.37
C LYS A 97 5.30 5.16 -15.50
N SER A 98 6.17 5.13 -14.49
CA SER A 98 7.35 4.27 -14.44
C SER A 98 7.27 3.24 -13.30
N GLY A 99 6.10 3.08 -12.66
CA GLY A 99 5.92 2.21 -11.50
C GLY A 99 6.63 2.67 -10.22
N GLN A 100 7.29 3.82 -10.24
CA GLN A 100 8.10 4.32 -9.13
C GLN A 100 8.38 5.81 -9.27
N GLY A 101 8.04 6.58 -8.24
CA GLY A 101 8.49 7.96 -8.03
C GLY A 101 8.92 8.14 -6.59
N PHE A 102 8.30 9.09 -5.88
CA PHE A 102 8.37 9.15 -4.41
C PHE A 102 7.80 7.88 -3.77
N PHE A 103 6.76 7.31 -4.37
CA PHE A 103 6.13 6.07 -3.94
C PHE A 103 6.23 4.96 -5.01
N PRO A 104 6.14 3.68 -4.63
CA PRO A 104 6.01 2.59 -5.58
C PRO A 104 4.57 2.48 -6.10
N TYR A 105 4.39 2.09 -7.35
CA TYR A 105 3.10 1.94 -8.00
C TYR A 105 3.01 0.63 -8.79
N PRO A 106 1.84 -0.04 -8.78
CA PRO A 106 1.65 -1.24 -9.58
C PRO A 106 1.91 -0.99 -11.08
N GLN A 107 2.62 -1.91 -11.73
CA GLN A 107 2.71 -2.02 -13.19
C GLN A 107 2.16 -3.39 -13.60
N PRO A 108 0.82 -3.54 -13.63
CA PRO A 108 0.22 -4.85 -13.84
C PRO A 108 0.54 -5.47 -15.19
N ASP A 109 0.60 -6.79 -15.22
CA ASP A 109 0.77 -7.57 -16.44
C ASP A 109 -0.40 -7.32 -17.42
N GLU A 110 -0.11 -7.32 -18.73
CA GLU A 110 -1.13 -7.06 -19.74
C GLU A 110 -2.21 -8.17 -19.77
N GLY A 111 -3.47 -7.78 -19.93
CA GLY A 111 -4.58 -8.72 -20.12
C GLY A 111 -5.19 -9.30 -18.85
N GLN A 112 -4.74 -8.90 -17.66
CA GLN A 112 -5.40 -9.31 -16.41
C GLN A 112 -6.79 -8.66 -16.25
N SER A 113 -7.71 -9.37 -15.58
CA SER A 113 -9.08 -8.91 -15.30
C SER A 113 -9.36 -8.55 -13.84
N ARG A 114 -8.41 -8.84 -12.92
CA ARG A 114 -8.56 -8.62 -11.47
C ARG A 114 -8.53 -7.13 -11.16
N GLU A 115 -9.34 -6.68 -10.20
CA GLU A 115 -9.44 -5.26 -9.83
C GLU A 115 -8.79 -4.97 -8.47
N SER A 116 -8.99 -5.85 -7.50
CA SER A 116 -8.58 -5.67 -6.10
C SER A 116 -7.19 -6.23 -5.81
N VAL A 117 -6.68 -7.11 -6.65
CA VAL A 117 -5.33 -7.69 -6.58
C VAL A 117 -4.70 -7.66 -7.97
N LEU A 118 -3.66 -6.83 -8.14
CA LEU A 118 -2.98 -6.69 -9.43
C LEU A 118 -1.68 -7.52 -9.40
N LEU A 119 -1.46 -8.36 -10.41
CA LEU A 119 -0.21 -9.10 -10.57
C LEU A 119 0.75 -8.30 -11.47
N GLU A 120 1.98 -8.15 -11.00
CA GLU A 120 3.10 -7.63 -11.78
C GLU A 120 4.25 -8.64 -11.74
N THR A 121 4.64 -9.16 -12.90
CA THR A 121 5.69 -10.18 -12.99
C THR A 121 7.01 -9.57 -13.47
N ARG A 122 8.08 -9.81 -12.70
CA ARG A 122 9.45 -9.37 -12.98
C ARG A 122 10.39 -10.56 -13.01
N GLY A 123 10.45 -11.24 -14.16
CA GLY A 123 11.22 -12.49 -14.28
C GLY A 123 10.58 -13.59 -13.44
N GLU A 124 11.34 -14.19 -12.52
CA GLU A 124 10.85 -15.26 -11.63
C GLU A 124 10.18 -14.73 -10.35
N ILE A 125 9.96 -13.41 -10.25
CA ILE A 125 9.37 -12.76 -9.08
C ILE A 125 8.03 -12.15 -9.48
N GLY A 126 6.98 -12.46 -8.74
CA GLY A 126 5.68 -11.81 -8.87
C GLY A 126 5.45 -10.82 -7.74
N ILE A 127 4.74 -9.75 -8.02
CA ILE A 127 4.26 -8.78 -7.04
C ILE A 127 2.73 -8.76 -7.10
N ALA A 128 2.09 -9.27 -6.05
CA ALA A 128 0.66 -9.16 -5.83
C ALA A 128 0.36 -7.85 -5.09
N TRP A 129 -0.12 -6.85 -5.83
CA TRP A 129 -0.51 -5.55 -5.30
C TRP A 129 -1.95 -5.58 -4.79
N LEU A 130 -2.12 -5.48 -3.47
CA LEU A 130 -3.40 -5.18 -2.85
C LEU A 130 -3.85 -3.77 -3.26
N ASN A 131 -4.92 -3.72 -4.04
CA ASN A 131 -5.42 -2.53 -4.74
C ASN A 131 -6.91 -2.31 -4.52
N ARG A 132 -7.33 -2.23 -3.25
CA ARG A 132 -8.72 -2.03 -2.88
C ARG A 132 -8.88 -0.85 -1.93
N PRO A 133 -9.04 0.39 -2.45
CA PRO A 133 -9.31 1.56 -1.62
C PRO A 133 -10.54 1.39 -0.72
N PRO A 134 -10.60 2.07 0.44
CA PRO A 134 -9.61 3.04 0.93
C PRO A 134 -8.48 2.40 1.76
N ALA A 135 -8.56 1.13 2.14
CA ALA A 135 -7.67 0.54 3.14
C ALA A 135 -7.38 -0.96 2.91
N ASN A 136 -7.53 -1.45 1.69
CA ASN A 136 -7.35 -2.86 1.30
C ASN A 136 -8.09 -3.84 2.23
N PRO A 137 -9.39 -3.67 2.49
CA PRO A 137 -10.11 -4.62 3.33
C PRO A 137 -10.19 -5.98 2.61
N LEU A 138 -9.92 -7.07 3.34
CA LEU A 138 -10.09 -8.45 2.88
C LEU A 138 -11.59 -8.77 2.76
N SER A 139 -12.18 -8.29 1.67
CA SER A 139 -13.52 -8.66 1.25
C SER A 139 -13.52 -10.07 0.65
N PRO A 140 -14.69 -10.72 0.51
CA PRO A 140 -14.78 -12.02 -0.15
C PRO A 140 -14.23 -12.01 -1.57
N ALA A 141 -14.46 -10.92 -2.31
CA ALA A 141 -13.95 -10.75 -3.67
C ALA A 141 -12.42 -10.65 -3.71
N LEU A 142 -11.82 -9.86 -2.81
CA LEU A 142 -10.35 -9.76 -2.74
C LEU A 142 -9.72 -11.10 -2.33
N ILE A 143 -10.32 -11.82 -1.38
CA ILE A 143 -9.88 -13.17 -0.98
C ILE A 143 -9.95 -14.14 -2.17
N ALA A 144 -11.02 -14.10 -2.97
CA ALA A 144 -11.15 -14.91 -4.17
C ALA A 144 -10.05 -14.57 -5.18
N GLU A 145 -9.84 -13.29 -5.49
CA GLU A 145 -8.77 -12.85 -6.41
C GLU A 145 -7.37 -13.25 -5.92
N LEU A 146 -7.09 -13.16 -4.61
CA LEU A 146 -5.83 -13.65 -4.02
C LEU A 146 -5.67 -15.16 -4.20
N THR A 147 -6.74 -15.92 -4.00
CA THR A 147 -6.72 -17.38 -4.14
C THR A 147 -6.49 -17.78 -5.60
N GLU A 148 -7.20 -17.15 -6.53
CA GLU A 148 -7.04 -17.37 -7.97
C GLU A 148 -5.64 -16.96 -8.46
N LEU A 149 -5.10 -15.84 -7.97
CA LEU A 149 -3.73 -15.42 -8.30
C LEU A 149 -2.73 -16.43 -7.77
N TRP A 150 -2.90 -16.91 -6.53
CA TRP A 150 -2.01 -17.91 -5.96
C TRP A 150 -2.01 -19.22 -6.75
N GLU A 151 -3.18 -19.72 -7.13
CA GLU A 151 -3.31 -20.93 -7.95
C GLU A 151 -2.64 -20.79 -9.33
N GLU A 152 -2.54 -19.57 -9.86
CA GLU A 152 -1.85 -19.26 -11.12
C GLU A 152 -0.33 -19.26 -10.98
N VAL A 153 0.20 -18.77 -9.84
CA VAL A 153 1.65 -18.48 -9.71
C VAL A 153 2.41 -19.51 -8.86
N ASP A 154 1.71 -20.35 -8.10
CA ASP A 154 2.32 -21.33 -7.22
C ASP A 154 3.09 -22.40 -8.01
N GLY A 155 4.40 -22.49 -7.77
CA GLY A 155 5.32 -23.39 -8.48
C GLY A 155 5.86 -22.81 -9.79
N GLU A 156 5.27 -21.73 -10.30
CA GLU A 156 5.72 -21.01 -11.50
C GLU A 156 6.71 -19.90 -11.17
N LEU A 157 6.59 -19.29 -9.98
CA LEU A 157 7.49 -18.23 -9.51
C LEU A 157 8.46 -18.75 -8.45
N ALA A 158 9.65 -18.14 -8.39
CA ALA A 158 10.57 -18.35 -7.28
C ALA A 158 10.09 -17.64 -6.01
N ALA A 159 9.47 -16.45 -6.17
CA ALA A 159 8.91 -15.70 -5.06
C ALA A 159 7.69 -14.86 -5.46
N LEU A 160 6.76 -14.71 -4.51
CA LEU A 160 5.63 -13.80 -4.59
C LEU A 160 5.71 -12.75 -3.47
N VAL A 161 5.78 -11.47 -3.85
CA VAL A 161 5.72 -10.35 -2.93
C VAL A 161 4.28 -9.85 -2.84
N ILE A 162 3.68 -9.91 -1.65
CA ILE A 162 2.40 -9.25 -1.38
C ILE A 162 2.72 -7.82 -0.93
N ALA A 163 2.28 -6.84 -1.72
CA ALA A 163 2.52 -5.41 -1.50
C ALA A 163 1.19 -4.64 -1.54
N SER A 164 1.21 -3.36 -1.15
CA SER A 164 0.03 -2.50 -1.21
C SER A 164 0.24 -1.36 -2.20
N SER A 165 -0.76 -1.09 -3.04
CA SER A 165 -0.79 0.11 -3.89
C SER A 165 -1.14 1.38 -3.10
N ASN A 166 -1.51 1.24 -1.83
CA ASN A 166 -1.91 2.34 -0.95
C ASN A 166 -0.80 2.66 0.06
N ILE A 167 -0.29 3.89 0.01
CA ILE A 167 0.82 4.36 0.86
C ILE A 167 0.46 4.41 2.35
N PHE A 168 -0.83 4.50 2.69
CA PHE A 168 -1.30 4.66 4.06
C PHE A 168 -1.66 3.33 4.73
N THR A 169 -1.82 2.25 3.98
CA THR A 169 -2.30 0.97 4.54
C THR A 169 -1.72 -0.20 3.75
N PHE A 170 -1.19 -1.22 4.44
CA PHE A 170 -0.94 -2.52 3.81
C PHE A 170 -2.27 -3.24 3.59
N CYS A 171 -2.95 -3.57 4.69
CA CYS A 171 -4.28 -4.18 4.70
C CYS A 171 -4.95 -3.97 6.07
N ALA A 172 -6.12 -3.33 6.09
CA ALA A 172 -6.84 -3.02 7.33
C ALA A 172 -7.63 -4.20 7.93
N GLY A 173 -7.55 -5.38 7.31
CA GLY A 173 -8.20 -6.59 7.80
C GLY A 173 -9.55 -6.87 7.15
N ALA A 174 -10.38 -7.63 7.86
CA ALA A 174 -11.67 -8.11 7.39
C ALA A 174 -12.62 -6.97 6.95
N ASP A 175 -13.34 -7.16 5.83
CA ASP A 175 -14.46 -6.30 5.46
C ASP A 175 -15.69 -6.61 6.33
N ILE A 176 -15.73 -6.03 7.53
CA ILE A 176 -16.78 -6.29 8.54
C ILE A 176 -18.19 -6.06 7.97
N LYS A 177 -18.35 -5.05 7.10
CA LYS A 177 -19.66 -4.76 6.49
C LYS A 177 -20.10 -5.92 5.61
N ALA A 178 -19.20 -6.43 4.76
CA ALA A 178 -19.48 -7.60 3.93
C ALA A 178 -19.80 -8.84 4.78
N PHE A 179 -19.06 -9.06 5.88
CA PHE A 179 -19.22 -10.25 6.70
C PHE A 179 -20.49 -10.23 7.55
N SER A 180 -20.93 -9.06 8.00
CA SER A 180 -22.17 -8.91 8.79
C SER A 180 -23.45 -9.29 8.03
N GLN A 181 -23.37 -9.44 6.70
CA GLN A 181 -24.50 -9.78 5.82
C GLN A 181 -24.55 -11.27 5.47
N MET A 182 -23.58 -12.06 5.92
CA MET A 182 -23.47 -13.48 5.59
C MET A 182 -24.27 -14.37 6.54
N ASP A 183 -24.77 -15.49 6.02
CA ASP A 183 -25.25 -16.56 6.91
C ASP A 183 -24.06 -17.13 7.72
N PRO A 184 -24.12 -17.16 9.06
CA PRO A 184 -23.00 -17.61 9.88
C PRO A 184 -22.65 -19.10 9.71
N THR A 185 -23.60 -19.92 9.28
CA THR A 185 -23.46 -21.39 9.27
C THR A 185 -23.00 -21.92 7.93
N THR A 186 -23.42 -21.29 6.83
CA THR A 186 -23.03 -21.67 5.47
C THR A 186 -21.92 -20.77 4.94
N ASP A 187 -22.22 -19.49 4.76
CA ASP A 187 -21.42 -18.59 3.93
C ASP A 187 -20.15 -18.17 4.65
N ALA A 188 -20.28 -17.75 5.91
CA ALA A 188 -19.14 -17.35 6.74
C ALA A 188 -18.18 -18.54 6.97
N ARG A 189 -18.72 -19.74 7.16
CA ARG A 189 -17.90 -20.95 7.32
C ARG A 189 -17.15 -21.29 6.04
N ALA A 190 -17.82 -21.28 4.89
CA ALA A 190 -17.20 -21.55 3.61
C ALA A 190 -16.06 -20.56 3.30
N LEU A 191 -16.26 -19.27 3.64
CA LEU A 191 -15.24 -18.24 3.50
C LEU A 191 -14.05 -18.46 4.43
N ILE A 192 -14.28 -18.73 5.72
CA ILE A 192 -13.17 -18.99 6.66
C ILE A 192 -12.38 -20.22 6.20
N ASP A 193 -13.06 -21.28 5.79
CA ASP A 193 -12.43 -22.49 5.29
C ASP A 193 -11.62 -22.22 4.01
N SER A 194 -12.08 -21.34 3.11
CA SER A 194 -11.34 -20.96 1.90
C SER A 194 -10.09 -20.14 2.23
N VAL A 195 -10.20 -19.12 3.09
CA VAL A 195 -9.06 -18.31 3.54
C VAL A 195 -8.00 -19.19 4.20
N HIS A 196 -8.42 -20.11 5.08
CA HIS A 196 -7.52 -21.03 5.73
C HIS A 196 -6.84 -22.00 4.75
N ARG A 197 -7.54 -22.47 3.71
CA ARG A 197 -6.93 -23.28 2.64
C ARG A 197 -5.88 -22.48 1.87
N PHE A 198 -6.22 -21.28 1.42
CA PHE A 198 -5.30 -20.39 0.71
C PHE A 198 -4.04 -20.09 1.53
N MET A 199 -4.18 -19.63 2.77
CA MET A 199 -3.02 -19.30 3.60
C MET A 199 -2.17 -20.54 3.93
N ARG A 200 -2.77 -21.72 4.12
CA ARG A 200 -2.01 -22.96 4.28
C ARG A 200 -1.32 -23.42 2.99
N ALA A 201 -1.89 -23.12 1.82
CA ALA A 201 -1.26 -23.45 0.55
C ALA A 201 0.05 -22.65 0.40
N MET A 202 0.03 -21.35 0.71
CA MET A 202 1.24 -20.52 0.78
C MET A 202 2.29 -21.11 1.74
N GLU A 203 1.90 -21.47 2.96
CA GLU A 203 2.82 -22.01 3.98
C GLU A 203 3.48 -23.34 3.62
N ASN A 204 2.87 -24.13 2.73
CA ASN A 204 3.38 -25.45 2.36
C ASN A 204 3.97 -25.50 0.95
N SER A 205 4.16 -24.34 0.33
CA SER A 205 4.67 -24.20 -1.03
C SER A 205 6.19 -24.09 -1.09
N SER A 206 6.75 -24.39 -2.26
CA SER A 206 8.14 -24.07 -2.62
C SER A 206 8.32 -22.63 -3.11
N THR A 207 7.23 -21.94 -3.46
CA THR A 207 7.22 -20.53 -3.86
C THR A 207 7.40 -19.67 -2.61
N VAL A 208 8.46 -18.87 -2.53
CA VAL A 208 8.73 -18.03 -1.35
C VAL A 208 7.76 -16.85 -1.30
N THR A 209 7.06 -16.68 -0.19
CA THR A 209 6.10 -15.58 0.00
C THR A 209 6.67 -14.48 0.90
N ILE A 210 6.52 -13.22 0.48
CA ILE A 210 7.06 -12.06 1.19
C ILE A 210 5.96 -11.02 1.38
N ALA A 211 5.63 -10.66 2.62
CA ALA A 211 4.79 -9.51 2.91
C ALA A 211 5.63 -8.24 2.99
N ALA A 212 5.47 -7.33 2.03
CA ALA A 212 6.08 -6.00 2.02
C ALA A 212 5.13 -5.00 2.70
N VAL A 213 5.26 -4.87 4.03
CA VAL A 213 4.34 -4.12 4.88
C VAL A 213 4.79 -2.66 4.99
N ASN A 214 4.19 -1.79 4.18
CA ASN A 214 4.50 -0.36 4.12
C ASN A 214 3.81 0.47 5.22
N SER A 215 2.75 -0.06 5.84
CA SER A 215 1.91 0.65 6.80
C SER A 215 1.02 -0.32 7.59
N LEU A 216 -0.14 0.14 8.06
CA LEU A 216 -1.12 -0.61 8.84
C LEU A 216 -1.40 -2.01 8.25
N ALA A 217 -1.09 -3.05 9.03
CA ALA A 217 -1.45 -4.43 8.78
C ALA A 217 -2.25 -4.93 9.98
N PHE A 218 -3.58 -4.85 9.92
CA PHE A 218 -4.47 -5.14 11.05
C PHE A 218 -5.39 -6.32 10.77
N GLY A 219 -5.70 -7.06 11.83
CA GLY A 219 -6.60 -8.21 11.81
C GLY A 219 -6.24 -9.18 10.70
N GLY A 220 -7.20 -9.50 9.83
CA GLY A 220 -6.97 -10.33 8.63
C GLY A 220 -5.77 -9.93 7.77
N GLY A 221 -5.42 -8.63 7.69
CA GLY A 221 -4.24 -8.15 6.96
C GLY A 221 -2.93 -8.48 7.68
N CYS A 222 -2.94 -8.42 9.02
CA CYS A 222 -1.86 -8.95 9.84
C CYS A 222 -1.76 -10.47 9.69
N GLU A 223 -2.90 -11.18 9.63
CA GLU A 223 -2.95 -12.63 9.47
C GLU A 223 -2.41 -13.08 8.11
N LEU A 224 -2.69 -12.32 7.04
CA LEU A 224 -2.08 -12.50 5.72
C LEU A 224 -0.56 -12.31 5.76
N ALA A 225 -0.08 -11.24 6.40
CA ALA A 225 1.36 -11.00 6.55
C ALA A 225 2.05 -12.10 7.39
N MET A 226 1.37 -12.63 8.41
CA MET A 226 1.87 -13.75 9.22
C MET A 226 1.90 -15.07 8.46
N ALA A 227 1.06 -15.24 7.44
CA ALA A 227 1.03 -16.45 6.61
C ALA A 227 2.16 -16.50 5.57
N CYS A 228 2.81 -15.38 5.28
CA CYS A 228 3.97 -15.35 4.39
C CYS A 228 5.22 -15.97 5.05
N ASP A 229 6.22 -16.38 4.27
CA ASP A 229 7.50 -16.84 4.82
C ASP A 229 8.26 -15.69 5.49
N PHE A 230 8.38 -14.56 4.79
CA PHE A 230 9.07 -13.36 5.25
C PHE A 230 8.13 -12.18 5.38
N ARG A 231 8.45 -11.29 6.32
CA ARG A 231 7.84 -9.97 6.47
C ARG A 231 8.93 -8.92 6.42
N ILE A 232 8.80 -7.97 5.51
CA ILE A 232 9.65 -6.78 5.44
C ILE A 232 8.77 -5.60 5.84
N ALA A 233 9.06 -5.02 7.00
CA ALA A 233 8.30 -3.93 7.57
C ALA A 233 9.02 -2.60 7.34
N ALA A 234 8.31 -1.61 6.79
CA ALA A 234 8.76 -0.22 6.84
C ALA A 234 8.74 0.29 8.28
N GLU A 235 9.50 1.34 8.58
CA GLU A 235 9.52 1.99 9.91
C GLU A 235 8.12 2.41 10.37
N SER A 236 7.29 2.81 9.41
CA SER A 236 5.90 3.22 9.61
C SER A 236 4.87 2.07 9.65
N ALA A 237 5.32 0.82 9.60
CA ALA A 237 4.44 -0.33 9.70
C ALA A 237 3.98 -0.53 11.15
N THR A 238 2.71 -0.93 11.29
CA THR A 238 2.14 -1.32 12.57
C THR A 238 1.31 -2.58 12.39
N PHE A 239 1.45 -3.52 13.32
CA PHE A 239 0.79 -4.81 13.30
C PHE A 239 -0.18 -4.92 14.47
N GLY A 240 -1.37 -5.49 14.25
CA GLY A 240 -2.37 -5.57 15.32
C GLY A 240 -3.46 -6.60 15.07
N GLN A 241 -4.06 -7.08 16.15
CA GLN A 241 -5.21 -7.97 16.19
C GLN A 241 -6.36 -7.29 16.95
N PRO A 242 -6.98 -6.23 16.40
CA PRO A 242 -7.97 -5.41 17.09
C PRO A 242 -9.36 -6.07 17.19
N GLU A 243 -9.53 -7.32 16.78
CA GLU A 243 -10.78 -8.09 16.74
C GLU A 243 -11.57 -8.03 18.05
N ILE A 244 -10.87 -8.03 19.20
CA ILE A 244 -11.51 -7.94 20.51
C ILE A 244 -12.32 -6.65 20.70
N LYS A 245 -11.90 -5.56 20.05
CA LYS A 245 -12.61 -4.26 20.06
C LYS A 245 -13.94 -4.33 19.30
N LEU A 246 -14.14 -5.36 18.49
CA LEU A 246 -15.39 -5.67 17.78
C LEU A 246 -16.17 -6.83 18.43
N GLY A 247 -15.68 -7.39 19.55
CA GLY A 247 -16.31 -8.53 20.22
C GLY A 247 -16.11 -9.86 19.50
N ILE A 248 -15.11 -9.97 18.64
CA ILE A 248 -14.74 -11.20 17.90
C ILE A 248 -13.30 -11.60 18.21
N ILE A 249 -12.88 -12.77 17.72
CA ILE A 249 -11.50 -13.27 17.80
C ILE A 249 -10.85 -13.22 16.41
N PRO A 250 -9.50 -13.21 16.32
CA PRO A 250 -8.79 -13.41 15.05
C PRO A 250 -9.24 -14.69 14.34
N GLY A 251 -9.71 -14.53 13.10
CA GLY A 251 -10.45 -15.57 12.37
C GLY A 251 -9.67 -16.24 11.24
N PHE A 252 -8.59 -15.63 10.73
CA PHE A 252 -7.82 -16.13 9.58
C PHE A 252 -6.52 -16.84 9.98
N GLY A 253 -6.37 -17.19 11.26
CA GLY A 253 -5.27 -18.00 11.79
C GLY A 253 -4.34 -17.27 12.74
N GLY A 254 -4.64 -16.04 13.13
CA GLY A 254 -3.88 -15.19 14.04
C GLY A 254 -3.74 -15.79 15.43
N THR A 255 -4.78 -16.48 15.93
CA THR A 255 -4.68 -17.26 17.19
C THR A 255 -3.69 -18.42 17.11
N GLN A 256 -3.31 -18.84 15.89
CA GLN A 256 -2.36 -19.92 15.66
C GLN A 256 -0.97 -19.36 15.31
N ARG A 257 -0.87 -18.47 14.32
CA ARG A 257 0.42 -17.95 13.84
C ARG A 257 1.09 -17.02 14.84
N LEU A 258 0.33 -16.12 15.46
CA LEU A 258 0.88 -15.11 16.36
C LEU A 258 1.67 -15.70 17.52
N PRO A 259 1.16 -16.68 18.31
CA PRO A 259 1.95 -17.25 19.41
C PRO A 259 3.23 -17.97 18.96
N ARG A 260 3.30 -18.46 17.71
CA ARG A 260 4.52 -19.05 17.15
C ARG A 260 5.56 -18.00 16.77
N LEU A 261 5.12 -16.78 16.44
CA LEU A 261 5.99 -15.68 16.03
C LEU A 261 6.49 -14.84 17.21
N VAL A 262 5.63 -14.56 18.20
CA VAL A 262 5.95 -13.64 19.31
C VAL A 262 5.89 -14.27 20.70
N GLY A 263 5.61 -15.57 20.78
CA GLY A 263 5.36 -16.27 22.04
C GLY A 263 3.95 -16.06 22.58
N GLU A 264 3.52 -16.95 23.48
CA GLU A 264 2.14 -16.99 24.00
C GLU A 264 1.74 -15.71 24.74
N SER A 265 2.61 -15.19 25.62
CA SER A 265 2.28 -14.01 26.43
C SER A 265 2.04 -12.76 25.57
N LYS A 266 2.89 -12.52 24.57
CA LYS A 266 2.71 -11.36 23.67
C LYS A 266 1.52 -11.55 22.75
N ALA A 267 1.27 -12.78 22.28
CA ALA A 267 0.09 -13.08 21.49
C ALA A 267 -1.21 -12.86 22.27
N LEU A 268 -1.26 -13.25 23.55
CA LEU A 268 -2.40 -12.98 24.43
C LEU A 268 -2.59 -11.48 24.65
N GLU A 269 -1.51 -10.73 24.90
CA GLU A 269 -1.57 -9.26 25.03
C GLU A 269 -2.17 -8.63 23.77
N MET A 270 -1.61 -8.93 22.60
CA MET A 270 -2.08 -8.37 21.33
C MET A 270 -3.53 -8.75 21.01
N ASN A 271 -3.94 -9.99 21.28
CA ASN A 271 -5.30 -10.46 20.98
C ASN A 271 -6.36 -10.01 22.00
N LEU A 272 -6.01 -9.88 23.28
CA LEU A 272 -6.96 -9.56 24.36
C LEU A 272 -7.06 -8.06 24.64
N VAL A 273 -6.01 -7.29 24.34
CA VAL A 273 -6.03 -5.82 24.43
C VAL A 273 -6.38 -5.20 23.08
N GLY A 274 -5.90 -5.78 21.98
CA GLY A 274 -6.14 -5.29 20.62
C GLY A 274 -5.35 -4.04 20.27
N ASP A 275 -4.31 -3.70 21.02
CA ASP A 275 -3.42 -2.58 20.72
C ASP A 275 -2.32 -3.00 19.75
N PRO A 276 -1.99 -2.16 18.76
CA PRO A 276 -1.00 -2.49 17.75
C PRO A 276 0.42 -2.37 18.31
N ILE A 277 1.35 -3.10 17.70
CA ILE A 277 2.79 -2.92 17.86
C ILE A 277 3.38 -2.22 16.63
N SER A 278 4.43 -1.43 16.84
CA SER A 278 5.22 -0.83 15.75
C SER A 278 6.19 -1.83 15.14
N ALA A 279 6.87 -1.42 14.06
CA ALA A 279 7.94 -2.20 13.46
C ALA A 279 9.19 -2.37 14.36
N TYR A 280 9.34 -1.50 15.37
CA TYR A 280 10.40 -1.52 16.39
C TYR A 280 9.89 -1.99 17.74
#